data_AF-A0A5C7JS11-F1
#
_entry.id   AF-A0A5C7JS11-F1
#
_cell.length_a   1.000
_cell.length_b   1.000
_cell.length_c   1.000
_cell.angle_alpha   90.00
_cell.angle_beta   90.00
_cell.angle_gamma   90.00
#
_symmetry.space_group_name_H-M   'P 1'
#
loop_
_entity.id
_entity.type
_entity.pdbx_description
1 polymer ?
#
loop_
_entity_poly.entity_id
_entity_poly.type
_entity_poly.pdbx_seq_one_letter_code
_entity_poly.pdbx_strand_id
1 'polypeptide(L)'
;MKNILIFILGFVAGIFVTIFFVFLIGLGIKANNKNEEKKVVQKIEVKGKKGRVMLYVGIPKDSVELLVGKPDEVRLDNLGDMTIEDWGYKLKNEYISDLDISFNDGRMTSVDQK
;
A
#
# COMPACT_ATOMS: atom_id res chain seq x y z
N MET A 1 60.81 8.01 21.42
CA MET A 1 59.77 6.96 21.55
C MET A 1 58.35 7.52 21.74
N LYS A 2 58.12 8.54 22.60
CA LYS A 2 56.77 9.14 22.80
C LYS A 2 56.10 9.67 21.51
N ASN A 3 56.85 10.33 20.63
CA ASN A 3 56.27 10.92 19.40
C ASN A 3 55.82 9.86 18.39
N ILE A 4 56.52 8.73 18.32
CA ILE A 4 56.14 7.58 17.48
C ILE A 4 54.90 6.90 18.05
N LEU A 5 54.79 6.78 19.38
CA LEU A 5 53.61 6.21 20.03
C LEU A 5 52.34 7.03 19.77
N ILE A 6 52.43 8.37 19.85
CA ILE A 6 51.31 9.28 19.59
C ILE A 6 50.86 9.17 18.12
N PHE A 7 51.81 9.03 17.19
CA PHE A 7 51.53 8.87 15.77
C PHE A 7 50.77 7.56 15.48
N ILE A 8 51.23 6.44 16.05
CA ILE A 8 50.56 5.13 15.90
C ILE A 8 49.16 5.17 16.50
N LEU A 9 48.98 5.80 17.66
CA LEU A 9 47.68 5.92 18.31
C LEU A 9 46.67 6.71 17.46
N GLY A 10 47.11 7.82 16.85
CA GLY A 10 46.29 8.63 15.96
C GLY A 10 45.89 7.89 14.68
N PHE A 11 46.80 7.10 14.11
CA PHE A 11 46.52 6.29 12.93
C PHE A 11 45.45 5.21 13.22
N VAL A 12 45.60 4.51 14.34
CA VAL A 12 44.63 3.50 14.78
C VAL A 12 43.25 4.13 15.06
N ALA A 13 43.22 5.29 15.73
CA ALA A 13 41.98 6.02 15.98
C ALA A 13 41.26 6.43 14.68
N GLY A 14 42.01 6.87 13.67
CA GLY A 14 41.45 7.22 12.35
C GLY A 14 40.77 6.05 11.65
N ILE A 15 41.34 4.85 11.72
CA ILE A 15 40.74 3.63 11.14
C ILE A 15 39.41 3.29 11.85
N PHE A 16 39.36 3.42 13.17
CA PHE A 16 38.11 3.16 13.91
C PHE A 16 36.99 4.13 13.52
N VAL A 17 37.31 5.40 13.27
CA VAL A 17 36.32 6.40 12.83
C VAL A 17 35.76 6.06 11.46
N THR A 18 36.58 5.65 10.50
CA THR A 18 36.09 5.31 9.15
C THR A 18 35.22 4.06 9.16
N ILE A 19 35.58 3.03 9.92
CA ILE A 19 34.76 1.81 10.09
C ILE A 19 33.41 2.16 10.73
N PHE A 20 33.40 3.04 11.74
CA PHE A 20 32.17 3.49 12.40
C PHE A 20 31.22 4.22 11.44
N PHE A 21 31.74 5.09 10.58
CA PHE A 21 30.93 5.77 9.57
C PHE A 21 30.31 4.80 8.54
N VAL A 22 31.07 3.80 8.08
CA VAL A 22 30.53 2.77 7.17
C VAL A 22 29.42 1.96 7.85
N PHE A 23 29.58 1.63 9.13
CA PHE A 23 28.55 0.95 9.90
C PHE A 23 27.25 1.77 10.01
N LEU A 24 27.35 3.08 10.27
CA LEU A 24 26.18 3.98 10.34
C LEU A 24 25.43 4.06 9.00
N ILE A 25 26.16 4.15 7.88
CA ILE A 25 25.55 4.14 6.54
C ILE A 25 24.82 2.81 6.29
N GLY A 26 25.41 1.68 6.70
CA GLY A 26 24.80 0.35 6.57
C GLY A 26 23.48 0.20 7.35
N LEU A 27 23.39 0.80 8.55
CA LEU A 27 22.14 0.82 9.32
C LEU A 27 21.04 1.63 8.60
N GLY A 28 21.39 2.78 8.00
CA GLY A 28 20.46 3.60 7.24
C GLY A 28 19.88 2.91 6.00
N ILE A 29 20.73 2.20 5.24
CA ILE A 29 20.29 1.43 4.05
C ILE A 29 19.35 0.29 4.46
N LYS A 30 19.65 -0.41 5.57
CA LYS A 30 18.82 -1.52 6.06
C LYS A 30 17.43 -1.06 6.54
N ALA A 31 17.31 0.18 7.01
CA ALA A 31 16.04 0.77 7.39
C ALA A 31 15.16 1.12 6.16
N ASN A 32 15.78 1.52 5.05
CA ASN A 32 15.03 1.94 3.85
C ASN A 32 14.50 0.76 3.02
N ASN A 33 15.15 -0.42 3.10
CA ASN A 33 14.77 -1.61 2.34
C ASN A 33 13.65 -2.46 2.98
N LYS A 34 12.97 -1.99 4.02
CA LYS A 34 11.93 -2.76 4.74
C LYS A 34 10.51 -2.67 4.15
N ASN A 35 10.26 -1.84 3.14
CA ASN A 35 8.89 -1.54 2.71
C ASN A 35 8.60 -1.79 1.23
N GLU A 36 9.18 -2.83 0.64
CA GLU A 36 8.67 -3.40 -0.61
C GLU A 36 8.54 -4.92 -0.48
N GLU A 37 7.81 -5.38 0.54
CA GLU A 37 7.09 -6.63 0.35
C GLU A 37 6.15 -6.41 -0.83
N LYS A 38 6.51 -7.02 -1.95
CA LYS A 38 5.72 -7.10 -3.17
C LYS A 38 4.45 -7.87 -2.83
N LYS A 39 3.49 -7.23 -2.16
CA LYS A 39 2.16 -7.78 -1.90
C LYS A 39 1.65 -8.22 -3.26
N VAL A 40 1.44 -9.52 -3.44
CA VAL A 40 0.87 -10.06 -4.66
C VAL A 40 -0.49 -9.40 -4.81
N VAL A 41 -0.54 -8.38 -5.67
CA VAL A 41 -1.73 -7.57 -5.90
C VAL A 41 -2.75 -8.51 -6.52
N GLN A 42 -3.74 -8.93 -5.72
CA GLN A 42 -4.83 -9.78 -6.20
C GLN A 42 -5.64 -8.96 -7.20
N LYS A 43 -5.53 -9.33 -8.48
CA LYS A 43 -6.26 -8.73 -9.58
C LYS A 43 -7.52 -9.53 -9.85
N ILE A 44 -8.65 -8.85 -9.96
CA ILE A 44 -9.96 -9.46 -10.14
C ILE A 44 -10.61 -8.79 -11.34
N GLU A 45 -11.01 -9.58 -12.33
CA GLU A 45 -11.81 -9.09 -13.46
C GLU A 45 -13.26 -9.01 -13.03
N VAL A 46 -13.89 -7.85 -13.22
CA VAL A 46 -15.32 -7.65 -12.92
C VAL A 46 -16.02 -6.96 -14.08
N LYS A 47 -17.29 -7.26 -14.27
CA LYS A 47 -18.15 -6.50 -15.18
C LYS A 47 -18.71 -5.28 -14.44
N GLY A 48 -18.30 -4.07 -14.81
CA GLY A 48 -18.90 -2.81 -14.37
C GLY A 48 -19.91 -2.26 -15.37
N LYS A 49 -20.45 -1.07 -15.08
CA LYS A 49 -21.36 -0.35 -15.98
C LYS A 49 -20.68 0.08 -17.28
N LYS A 50 -19.37 0.34 -17.23
CA LYS A 50 -18.56 0.72 -18.40
C LYS A 50 -17.97 -0.48 -19.16
N GLY A 51 -18.29 -1.71 -18.77
CA GLY A 51 -17.73 -2.93 -19.35
C GLY A 51 -16.85 -3.71 -18.37
N ARG A 52 -16.09 -4.68 -18.89
CA ARG A 52 -15.19 -5.49 -18.07
C ARG A 52 -13.93 -4.70 -17.72
N VAL A 53 -13.56 -4.71 -16.45
CA VAL A 53 -12.40 -3.98 -15.91
C VAL A 53 -11.63 -4.85 -14.93
N MET A 54 -10.32 -4.60 -14.84
CA MET A 54 -9.45 -5.24 -13.86
C MET A 54 -9.35 -4.34 -12.63
N LEU A 55 -9.79 -4.84 -11.48
CA LEU A 55 -9.62 -4.19 -10.19
C LEU A 55 -8.55 -4.91 -9.38
N TYR A 56 -8.04 -4.24 -8.35
CA TYR A 56 -7.12 -4.84 -7.40
C TYR A 56 -7.32 -4.32 -5.99
N VAL A 57 -7.10 -5.17 -4.99
CA VAL A 57 -7.24 -4.80 -3.58
C VAL A 57 -6.31 -3.62 -3.24
N GLY A 58 -6.87 -2.60 -2.61
CA GLY A 58 -6.17 -1.36 -2.22
C GLY A 58 -6.31 -0.20 -3.22
N ILE A 59 -6.93 -0.42 -4.38
CA ILE A 59 -7.22 0.65 -5.35
C ILE A 59 -8.09 1.74 -4.71
N PRO A 60 -7.81 3.04 -4.95
CA PRO A 60 -8.65 4.13 -4.44
C PRO A 60 -10.07 4.11 -5.02
N LYS A 61 -11.07 4.48 -4.22
CA LYS A 61 -12.47 4.47 -4.63
C LYS A 61 -12.76 5.35 -5.85
N ASP A 62 -12.11 6.49 -5.98
CA ASP A 62 -12.25 7.39 -7.15
C ASP A 62 -11.80 6.70 -8.44
N SER A 63 -10.75 5.88 -8.37
CA SER A 63 -10.30 5.06 -9.50
C SER A 63 -11.29 3.94 -9.81
N VAL A 64 -11.93 3.36 -8.79
CA VAL A 64 -12.99 2.36 -9.00
C VAL A 64 -14.19 3.01 -9.68
N GLU A 65 -14.64 4.18 -9.24
CA GLU A 65 -15.74 4.91 -9.88
C GLU A 65 -15.40 5.27 -11.34
N LEU A 66 -14.15 5.68 -11.60
CA LEU A 66 -13.69 5.97 -12.95
C LEU A 66 -13.78 4.73 -13.86
N LEU A 67 -13.35 3.57 -13.37
CA LEU A 67 -13.27 2.32 -14.15
C LEU A 67 -14.62 1.61 -14.26
N VAL A 68 -15.30 1.40 -13.14
CA VAL A 68 -16.54 0.62 -13.03
C VAL A 68 -17.76 1.46 -13.40
N GLY A 69 -17.73 2.76 -13.09
CA GLY A 69 -18.85 3.69 -13.19
C GLY A 69 -19.38 4.11 -11.82
N LYS A 70 -20.37 4.99 -11.80
CA LYS A 70 -21.01 5.45 -10.56
C LYS A 70 -21.85 4.31 -9.93
N PRO A 71 -21.71 4.04 -8.63
CA PRO A 71 -22.54 3.05 -7.94
C PRO A 71 -24.03 3.47 -7.94
N ASP A 72 -24.92 2.48 -7.87
CA ASP A 72 -26.36 2.70 -7.71
C ASP A 72 -26.73 2.92 -6.26
N GLU A 73 -26.03 2.23 -5.37
CA GLU A 73 -26.25 2.26 -3.93
C GLU A 73 -24.91 2.46 -3.22
N VAL A 74 -24.91 3.30 -2.19
CA VAL A 74 -23.76 3.53 -1.32
C VAL A 74 -24.25 3.43 0.11
N ARG A 75 -23.66 2.51 0.87
CA ARG A 75 -23.87 2.35 2.31
C ARG A 75 -22.61 2.80 3.02
N LEU A 76 -22.78 3.65 4.03
CA LEU A 76 -21.69 4.22 4.81
C LEU A 76 -21.86 3.76 6.24
N ASP A 77 -20.84 3.10 6.77
CA ASP A 77 -20.76 2.65 8.15
C ASP A 77 -19.45 3.15 8.77
N ASN A 78 -19.45 3.37 10.09
CA ASN A 78 -18.26 3.77 10.83
C ASN A 78 -17.96 2.72 11.91
N LEU A 79 -16.73 2.23 11.93
CA LEU A 79 -16.25 1.30 12.94
C LEU A 79 -15.04 1.91 13.67
N GLY A 80 -15.31 2.60 14.78
CA GLY A 80 -14.31 3.42 15.46
C GLY A 80 -13.88 4.59 14.58
N ASP A 81 -12.58 4.69 14.27
CA ASP A 81 -12.01 5.73 13.40
C ASP A 81 -11.96 5.31 11.91
N MET A 82 -12.42 4.09 11.58
CA MET A 82 -12.41 3.57 10.22
C MET A 82 -13.74 3.84 9.53
N THR A 83 -13.69 4.43 8.33
CA THR A 83 -14.87 4.59 7.46
C THR A 83 -14.99 3.38 6.53
N ILE A 84 -16.13 2.70 6.61
CA ILE A 84 -16.48 1.57 5.74
C ILE A 84 -17.52 2.07 4.74
N GLU A 85 -17.27 1.82 3.45
CA GLU A 85 -18.21 2.13 2.38
C GLU A 85 -18.49 0.88 1.57
N ASP A 86 -19.76 0.51 1.41
CA ASP A 86 -20.18 -0.58 0.53
C ASP A 86 -20.95 -0.01 -0.66
N TRP A 87 -20.46 -0.29 -1.86
CA TRP A 87 -21.01 0.19 -3.12
C TRP A 87 -21.69 -0.94 -3.87
N GLY A 88 -22.98 -0.77 -4.15
CA GLY A 88 -23.80 -1.70 -4.91
C GLY A 88 -24.00 -1.25 -6.36
N TYR A 89 -23.87 -2.18 -7.29
CA TYR A 89 -24.08 -1.97 -8.73
C TYR A 89 -25.13 -2.93 -9.27
N LYS A 90 -26.13 -2.35 -9.92
CA LYS A 90 -27.26 -3.03 -10.55
C LYS A 90 -26.99 -3.14 -12.04
N LEU A 91 -26.60 -4.32 -12.51
CA LEU A 91 -26.08 -4.52 -13.88
C LEU A 91 -27.08 -5.23 -14.79
N LYS A 92 -27.88 -6.15 -14.25
CA LYS A 92 -28.86 -6.95 -14.99
C LYS A 92 -30.30 -6.50 -14.73
N ASN A 93 -30.60 -6.02 -13.52
CA ASN A 93 -31.94 -5.59 -13.10
C ASN A 93 -31.85 -4.41 -12.13
N GLU A 94 -32.98 -3.78 -11.81
CA GLU A 94 -33.04 -2.58 -10.94
C GLU A 94 -33.25 -2.88 -9.44
N TYR A 95 -33.37 -4.16 -9.07
CA TYR A 95 -33.80 -4.58 -7.73
C TYR A 95 -32.67 -5.10 -6.86
N ILE A 96 -31.71 -5.84 -7.44
CA ILE A 96 -30.66 -6.54 -6.71
C ILE A 96 -29.29 -6.11 -7.25
N SER A 97 -28.33 -5.85 -6.36
CA SER A 97 -26.95 -5.63 -6.76
C SER A 97 -26.32 -6.92 -7.31
N ASP A 98 -25.80 -6.82 -8.54
CA ASP A 98 -25.03 -7.88 -9.20
C ASP A 98 -23.53 -7.79 -8.87
N LEU A 99 -23.08 -6.61 -8.43
CA LEU A 99 -21.69 -6.35 -8.06
C LEU A 99 -21.69 -5.48 -6.80
N ASP A 100 -21.02 -5.97 -5.77
CA ASP A 100 -20.85 -5.30 -4.49
C ASP A 100 -19.34 -5.08 -4.28
N ILE A 101 -18.93 -3.85 -3.96
CA ILE A 101 -17.54 -3.47 -3.73
C ILE A 101 -17.43 -2.78 -2.38
N SER A 102 -16.56 -3.28 -1.50
CA SER A 102 -16.34 -2.70 -0.17
C SER A 102 -15.05 -1.90 -0.13
N PHE A 103 -15.07 -0.84 0.66
CA PHE A 103 -13.95 0.08 0.88
C PHE A 103 -13.76 0.32 2.36
N ASN A 104 -12.48 0.38 2.77
CA ASN A 104 -12.10 0.87 4.09
C ASN A 104 -11.19 2.07 3.88
N ASP A 105 -11.51 3.20 4.50
CA ASP A 105 -10.76 4.47 4.39
C ASP A 105 -10.48 4.85 2.92
N GLY A 106 -11.48 4.67 2.06
CA GLY A 106 -11.44 5.00 0.64
C GLY A 106 -10.62 4.05 -0.24
N ARG A 107 -10.20 2.88 0.27
CA ARG A 107 -9.47 1.86 -0.48
C ARG A 107 -10.25 0.56 -0.57
N MET A 108 -10.30 -0.02 -1.77
CA MET A 108 -11.06 -1.24 -2.02
C MET A 108 -10.49 -2.41 -1.22
N THR A 109 -11.35 -3.10 -0.48
CA THR A 109 -10.98 -4.25 0.37
C THR A 109 -11.49 -5.56 -0.20
N SER A 110 -12.70 -5.57 -0.76
CA SER A 110 -13.32 -6.75 -1.35
C SER A 110 -14.21 -6.41 -2.53
N VAL A 111 -14.48 -7.44 -3.33
CA VAL A 111 -15.44 -7.40 -4.42
C VAL A 111 -16.19 -8.73 -4.47
N ASP A 112 -17.50 -8.66 -4.67
CA ASP A 112 -18.39 -9.80 -4.87
C ASP A 112 -19.24 -9.55 -6.13
N GLN A 113 -19.30 -10.53 -7.03
CA GLN A 113 -20.08 -10.43 -8.27
C GLN A 113 -20.89 -11.71 -8.51
N LYS A 114 -22.20 -11.55 -8.70
CA LYS A 114 -23.21 -12.62 -8.82
C LYS A 114 -23.64 -12.90 -10.27
#